data_AF-A0A066U3N4-F1
#
_entry.id   AF-A0A066U3N4-F1
#
_cell.length_a   1.000
_cell.length_b   1.000
_cell.length_c   1.000
_cell.angle_alpha   90.00
_cell.angle_beta   90.00
_cell.angle_gamma   90.00
#
_symmetry.space_group_name_H-M   'P 1'
#
loop_
_entity.id
_entity.type
_entity.pdbx_description
1 polymer ?
#
loop_
_entity_poly.entity_id
_entity_poly.type
_entity_poly.pdbx_seq_one_letter_code
_entity_poly.pdbx_strand_id
1 'polypeptide(L)'
;MTGPDLLAVCDVCLQLIDDGDGAVWCRPETATPEPPDEGQFLIEELLAAPDTRARWRVTHEECAPGEGYRIAVERIRTWPAYLHWTAHLMGKGWLAGTNWADLILDTLDPASTQPGIRPRTARDLGHRHVGD
;
A
#
# COMPACT_ATOMS: atom_id res chain seq x y z
N MET A 1 16.40 -19.08 -6.84
CA MET A 1 15.53 -17.91 -6.64
C MET A 1 14.34 -18.36 -5.81
N THR A 2 14.21 -17.85 -4.59
CA THR A 2 13.01 -18.00 -3.77
C THR A 2 11.84 -17.36 -4.52
N GLY A 3 10.72 -18.07 -4.64
CA GLY A 3 9.52 -17.56 -5.31
C GLY A 3 8.90 -16.37 -4.57
N PRO A 4 7.88 -15.70 -5.15
CA PRO A 4 7.21 -14.60 -4.50
C PRO A 4 6.53 -15.06 -3.20
N ASP A 5 6.85 -14.38 -2.10
CA ASP A 5 6.24 -14.54 -0.76
C ASP A 5 5.09 -13.54 -0.53
N LEU A 6 4.88 -12.62 -1.47
CA LEU A 6 3.74 -11.72 -1.54
C LEU A 6 2.91 -11.95 -2.81
N LEU A 7 1.59 -11.89 -2.64
CA LEU A 7 0.56 -11.88 -3.68
C LEU A 7 0.11 -10.43 -3.91
N ALA A 8 -0.28 -10.12 -5.14
CA ALA A 8 -0.97 -8.89 -5.47
C ALA A 8 -2.40 -9.23 -5.89
N VAL A 9 -3.39 -8.62 -5.24
CA VAL A 9 -4.81 -8.78 -5.53
C VAL A 9 -5.32 -7.46 -6.07
N CYS A 10 -5.96 -7.48 -7.24
CA CYS A 10 -6.47 -6.29 -7.89
C CYS A 10 -7.63 -5.65 -7.13
N ASP A 11 -7.57 -4.35 -6.90
CA ASP A 11 -8.61 -3.55 -6.24
C ASP A 11 -9.93 -3.49 -7.03
N VAL A 12 -9.93 -3.86 -8.31
CA VAL A 12 -11.07 -3.73 -9.23
C VAL A 12 -11.74 -5.08 -9.47
N CYS A 13 -11.00 -6.06 -9.99
CA CYS A 13 -11.57 -7.36 -10.36
C CYS A 13 -11.40 -8.43 -9.27
N LEU A 14 -10.67 -8.12 -8.19
CA LEU A 14 -10.39 -9.02 -7.07
C LEU A 14 -9.64 -10.31 -7.46
N GLN A 15 -9.03 -10.33 -8.65
CA GLN A 15 -8.19 -11.43 -9.11
C GLN A 15 -6.72 -11.17 -8.77
N LEU A 16 -5.91 -12.24 -8.76
CA LEU A 16 -4.46 -12.14 -8.63
C LEU A 16 -3.86 -11.40 -9.82
N ILE A 17 -2.83 -10.61 -9.56
CA ILE A 17 -2.00 -9.95 -10.56
C ILE A 17 -0.70 -10.72 -10.70
N ASP A 18 -0.44 -11.20 -11.90
CA ASP A 18 0.81 -11.86 -12.25
C ASP A 18 1.89 -10.86 -12.67
N ASP A 19 3.10 -11.35 -12.83
CA ASP A 19 4.27 -10.53 -13.14
C ASP A 19 4.12 -9.90 -14.54
N GLY A 20 4.30 -8.57 -14.64
CA GLY A 20 4.10 -7.81 -15.88
C GLY A 20 2.66 -7.35 -16.14
N ASP A 21 1.68 -7.80 -15.35
CA ASP A 21 0.25 -7.55 -15.62
C ASP A 21 -0.35 -6.40 -14.80
N GLY A 22 0.42 -5.75 -13.93
CA GLY A 22 -0.09 -4.62 -13.15
C GLY A 22 0.92 -3.91 -12.28
N ALA A 23 0.41 -2.97 -11.48
CA ALA A 23 1.22 -2.08 -10.66
C ALA A 23 0.56 -1.72 -9.33
N VAL A 24 1.41 -1.41 -8.35
CA VAL A 24 1.08 -0.61 -7.17
C VAL A 24 1.33 0.85 -7.51
N TRP A 25 0.33 1.72 -7.43
CA TRP A 25 0.44 3.09 -7.92
C TRP A 25 -0.33 4.11 -7.08
N CYS A 26 0.09 5.36 -7.13
CA CYS A 26 -0.61 6.50 -6.56
C CYS A 26 -0.40 7.75 -7.43
N ARG A 27 -1.23 8.77 -7.23
CA ARG A 27 -1.07 10.12 -7.82
C ARG A 27 -0.50 11.08 -6.77
N PRO A 28 0.83 11.29 -6.70
CA PRO A 28 1.43 12.15 -5.68
C PRO A 28 0.93 13.59 -5.70
N GLU A 29 0.48 14.08 -6.84
CA GLU A 29 -0.11 15.41 -6.99
C GLU A 29 -1.42 15.59 -6.22
N THR A 30 -2.07 14.49 -5.84
CA THR A 30 -3.26 14.50 -4.96
C THR A 30 -2.90 14.37 -3.49
N ALA A 31 -1.61 14.16 -3.17
CA ALA A 31 -1.15 14.05 -1.79
C ALA A 31 -1.12 15.44 -1.17
N THR A 32 -2.13 15.75 -0.37
CA THR A 32 -2.09 16.93 0.47
C THR A 32 -1.09 16.67 1.61
N PRO A 33 -0.10 17.54 1.84
CA PRO A 33 0.71 17.43 3.06
C PRO A 33 -0.23 17.41 4.26
N GLU A 34 0.05 16.55 5.26
CA GLU A 34 -0.70 16.59 6.50
C GLU A 34 -0.69 18.02 7.02
N PRO A 35 -1.86 18.58 7.42
CA PRO A 35 -1.90 19.90 8.00
C PRO A 35 -0.96 19.90 9.23
N PRO A 36 -0.22 21.00 9.48
CA PRO A 36 0.57 21.11 10.68
C PRO A 36 -0.32 20.84 11.90
N ASP A 37 0.26 20.22 12.93
CA ASP A 37 -0.38 19.91 14.22
C ASP A 37 -0.67 21.21 14.98
N GLU A 38 -1.59 22.01 14.45
CA GLU A 38 -2.02 23.30 14.97
C GLU A 38 -3.53 23.25 15.24
N GLY A 39 -3.88 22.67 16.40
CA GLY A 39 -5.08 23.04 17.14
C GLY A 39 -6.27 22.10 17.01
N GLN A 40 -6.62 21.50 18.15
CA GLN A 40 -7.96 21.04 18.57
C GLN A 40 -9.01 20.88 17.46
N PHE A 41 -8.87 19.84 16.63
CA PHE A 41 -10.01 19.32 15.90
C PHE A 41 -10.94 18.59 16.88
N LEU A 42 -12.23 18.87 16.81
CA LEU A 42 -13.23 18.03 17.48
C LEU A 42 -13.10 16.61 16.90
N ILE A 43 -13.00 15.60 17.76
CA ILE A 43 -12.91 14.18 17.35
C ILE A 43 -14.01 13.82 16.34
N GLU A 44 -15.17 14.45 16.46
CA GLU A 44 -16.32 14.27 15.55
C GLU A 44 -16.07 14.82 14.13
N GLU A 45 -15.32 15.92 13.98
CA GLU A 45 -14.94 16.46 12.67
C GLU A 45 -13.83 15.63 12.01
N LEU A 46 -12.89 15.11 12.82
CA LEU A 46 -11.84 14.21 12.35
C LEU A 46 -12.41 12.87 11.86
N LEU A 47 -13.44 12.33 12.53
CA LEU A 47 -14.11 11.09 12.13
C LEU A 47 -15.05 11.26 10.93
N ALA A 48 -15.53 12.48 10.66
CA ALA A 48 -16.43 12.78 9.54
C ALA A 48 -15.71 13.27 8.28
N ALA A 49 -14.44 13.69 8.38
CA ALA A 49 -13.66 14.15 7.25
C ALA A 49 -13.38 12.98 6.29
N PRO A 50 -13.67 13.12 4.98
CA PRO A 50 -13.26 12.12 4.01
C PRO A 50 -11.73 12.02 4.01
N ASP A 51 -11.18 10.80 3.94
CA ASP A 51 -9.72 10.62 3.82
C ASP A 51 -9.24 11.31 2.54
N THR A 52 -8.57 12.44 2.70
CA THR A 52 -8.07 13.26 1.59
C THR A 52 -6.69 12.81 1.12
N ARG A 53 -6.08 11.79 1.75
CA ARG A 53 -4.76 11.30 1.37
C ARG A 53 -4.79 10.67 -0.02
N ALA A 54 -3.70 10.83 -0.75
CA ALA A 54 -3.55 10.16 -2.03
C ALA A 54 -3.54 8.63 -1.81
N ARG A 55 -4.50 7.96 -2.43
CA ARG A 55 -4.67 6.52 -2.28
C ARG A 55 -3.73 5.75 -3.19
N TRP A 56 -2.91 4.89 -2.59
CA TRP A 56 -2.24 3.79 -3.27
C TRP A 56 -3.23 2.71 -3.66
N ARG A 57 -3.08 2.22 -4.89
CA ARG A 57 -3.93 1.21 -5.51
C ARG A 57 -3.08 0.09 -6.08
N VAL A 58 -3.64 -1.11 -6.11
CA VAL A 58 -3.02 -2.31 -6.70
C VAL A 58 -3.95 -2.79 -7.81
N THR A 59 -3.58 -2.59 -9.06
CA THR A 59 -4.46 -2.91 -10.21
C THR A 59 -3.74 -3.61 -11.34
N HIS A 60 -4.45 -4.48 -12.07
CA HIS A 60 -4.03 -4.89 -13.41
C HIS A 60 -3.96 -3.67 -14.33
N GLU A 61 -3.11 -3.73 -15.34
CA GLU A 61 -3.02 -2.67 -16.37
C GLU A 61 -4.36 -2.50 -17.09
N GLU A 62 -5.03 -3.62 -17.38
CA GLU A 62 -6.33 -3.64 -18.08
C GLU A 62 -7.48 -3.10 -17.21
N CYS A 63 -7.42 -3.32 -15.89
CA CYS A 63 -8.47 -2.89 -14.97
C CYS A 63 -8.40 -1.39 -14.69
N ALA A 64 -7.19 -0.87 -14.52
CA ALA A 64 -6.92 0.55 -14.42
C ALA A 64 -5.45 0.76 -14.76
N PRO A 65 -5.15 1.39 -15.92
CA PRO A 65 -3.78 1.75 -16.24
C PRO A 65 -3.35 2.79 -15.21
N GLY A 66 -2.49 2.38 -14.27
CA GLY A 66 -2.13 3.23 -13.14
C GLY A 66 -1.62 4.58 -13.60
N GLU A 67 -2.00 5.65 -12.90
CA GLU A 67 -1.55 7.00 -13.23
C GLU A 67 -0.64 7.55 -12.13
N GLY A 68 0.34 8.39 -12.50
CA GLY A 68 1.28 8.97 -11.54
C GLY A 68 2.48 8.06 -11.23
N TYR A 69 2.79 7.89 -9.95
CA TYR A 69 3.94 7.11 -9.50
C TYR A 69 3.59 5.63 -9.41
N ARG A 70 4.43 4.77 -10.00
CA ARG A 70 4.10 3.36 -10.23
C ARG A 70 5.26 2.43 -9.84
N ILE A 71 4.90 1.31 -9.23
CA ILE A 71 5.78 0.19 -8.92
C ILE A 71 5.18 -1.05 -9.57
N ALA A 72 5.88 -1.63 -10.55
CA ALA A 72 5.41 -2.86 -11.18
C ALA A 72 5.31 -4.00 -10.15
N VAL A 73 4.28 -4.82 -10.26
CA VAL A 73 3.95 -5.85 -9.27
C VAL A 73 5.12 -6.82 -9.05
N GLU A 74 5.76 -7.28 -10.11
CA GLU A 74 6.92 -8.18 -10.05
C GLU A 74 8.12 -7.59 -9.29
N ARG A 75 8.18 -6.25 -9.15
CA ARG A 75 9.26 -5.56 -8.42
C ARG A 75 9.00 -5.41 -6.93
N ILE A 76 7.85 -5.83 -6.42
CA ILE A 76 7.47 -5.64 -5.02
C ILE A 76 6.95 -6.92 -4.34
N ARG A 77 6.82 -8.03 -5.08
CA ARG A 77 6.24 -9.31 -4.61
C ARG A 77 7.13 -10.20 -3.73
N THR A 78 8.19 -9.62 -3.17
CA THR A 78 8.99 -10.28 -2.13
C THR A 78 9.10 -9.38 -0.91
N TRP A 79 9.17 -9.91 0.31
CA TRP A 79 9.37 -9.09 1.51
C TRP A 79 10.59 -8.16 1.40
N PRO A 80 11.78 -8.60 0.96
CA PRO A 80 12.91 -7.70 0.79
C PRO A 80 12.64 -6.60 -0.24
N ALA A 81 11.93 -6.90 -1.33
CA ALA A 81 11.58 -5.89 -2.33
C ALA A 81 10.53 -4.91 -1.81
N TYR A 82 9.53 -5.38 -1.07
CA TYR A 82 8.50 -4.55 -0.44
C TYR A 82 9.12 -3.58 0.59
N LEU A 83 10.07 -4.08 1.41
CA LEU A 83 10.83 -3.25 2.35
C LEU A 83 11.75 -2.25 1.63
N HIS A 84 12.45 -2.67 0.58
CA HIS A 84 13.26 -1.76 -0.24
C HIS A 84 12.40 -0.62 -0.80
N TRP A 85 11.26 -0.94 -1.41
CA TRP A 85 10.37 0.10 -1.94
C TRP A 85 9.79 1.00 -0.85
N THR A 86 9.46 0.45 0.31
CA THR A 86 9.07 1.25 1.48
C THR A 86 10.16 2.25 1.86
N ALA A 87 11.41 1.79 2.00
CA ALA A 87 12.54 2.66 2.29
C ALA A 87 12.80 3.69 1.17
N HIS A 88 12.63 3.30 -0.10
CA HIS A 88 12.72 4.22 -1.24
C HIS A 88 11.68 5.34 -1.16
N LEU A 89 10.46 4.99 -0.78
CA LEU A 89 9.35 5.91 -0.66
C LEU A 89 9.52 6.87 0.52
N MET A 90 10.15 6.44 1.62
CA MET A 90 10.45 7.33 2.77
C MET A 90 11.34 8.52 2.37
N GLY A 91 12.10 8.41 1.28
CA GLY A 91 12.86 9.53 0.71
C GLY A 91 12.01 10.50 -0.13
N LYS A 92 10.70 10.29 -0.25
CA LYS A 92 9.78 11.12 -1.05
C LYS A 92 8.98 12.02 -0.11
N GLY A 93 9.14 13.35 -0.28
CA GLY A 93 8.45 14.33 0.57
C GLY A 93 6.92 14.27 0.51
N TRP A 94 6.35 13.68 -0.55
CA TRP A 94 4.90 13.52 -0.70
C TRP A 94 4.35 12.26 -0.01
N LEU A 95 5.20 11.33 0.49
CA LEU A 95 4.74 10.06 1.07
C LEU A 95 3.78 10.27 2.24
N ALA A 96 4.05 11.26 3.09
CA ALA A 96 3.24 11.60 4.25
C ALA A 96 1.78 11.95 3.90
N GLY A 97 1.55 12.49 2.70
CA GLY A 97 0.20 12.80 2.19
C GLY A 97 -0.50 11.60 1.53
N THR A 98 -0.03 10.37 1.73
CA THR A 98 -0.57 9.16 1.10
C THR A 98 -0.98 8.12 2.14
N ASN A 99 -1.82 7.16 1.76
CA ASN A 99 -2.18 6.03 2.63
C ASN A 99 -1.17 4.86 2.58
N TRP A 100 0.11 5.09 2.25
CA TRP A 100 1.11 4.02 2.16
C TRP A 100 1.27 3.25 3.47
N ALA A 101 1.24 3.96 4.60
CA ALA A 101 1.31 3.33 5.93
C ALA A 101 0.15 2.36 6.15
N ASP A 102 -1.07 2.75 5.75
CA ASP A 102 -2.26 1.90 5.86
C ASP A 102 -2.12 0.66 4.96
N LEU A 103 -1.59 0.82 3.74
CA LEU A 103 -1.31 -0.32 2.86
C LEU A 103 -0.33 -1.32 3.49
N ILE A 104 0.71 -0.84 4.20
CA ILE A 104 1.65 -1.71 4.94
C ILE A 104 0.92 -2.44 6.06
N LEU A 105 0.17 -1.71 6.89
CA LEU A 105 -0.55 -2.29 8.01
C LEU A 105 -1.57 -3.34 7.55
N ASP A 106 -2.34 -3.03 6.50
CA ASP A 106 -3.26 -3.97 5.86
C ASP A 106 -2.55 -5.21 5.31
N THR A 107 -1.32 -5.06 4.79
CA THR A 107 -0.51 -6.19 4.30
C THR A 107 -0.08 -7.11 5.45
N LEU A 108 0.12 -6.56 6.65
CA LEU A 108 0.55 -7.30 7.84
C LEU A 108 -0.62 -7.88 8.63
N ASP A 109 -1.85 -7.39 8.43
CA ASP A 109 -3.03 -7.91 9.09
C ASP A 109 -3.53 -9.21 8.44
N PRO A 110 -3.41 -10.37 9.11
CA PRO A 110 -3.90 -11.65 8.57
C PRO A 110 -5.43 -11.72 8.46
N ALA A 111 -6.16 -10.81 9.12
CA ALA A 111 -7.61 -10.72 9.05
C ALA A 111 -8.11 -9.75 7.97
N SER A 112 -7.21 -9.03 7.30
CA SER A 112 -7.61 -8.06 6.29
C SER A 112 -8.29 -8.74 5.11
N THR A 113 -9.49 -8.25 4.78
CA THR A 113 -10.30 -8.70 3.63
C THR A 113 -10.15 -7.77 2.42
N GLN A 114 -9.36 -6.70 2.56
CA GLN A 114 -9.16 -5.73 1.49
C GLN A 114 -8.28 -6.36 0.38
N PRO A 115 -8.48 -5.99 -0.89
CA PRO A 115 -7.49 -6.24 -1.95
C PRO A 115 -6.19 -5.46 -1.70
N GLY A 116 -5.13 -5.79 -2.44
CA GLY A 116 -3.81 -5.18 -2.26
C GLY A 116 -2.66 -6.20 -2.24
N ILE A 117 -1.58 -5.86 -1.55
CA ILE A 117 -0.44 -6.76 -1.35
C ILE A 117 -0.71 -7.66 -0.14
N ARG A 118 -0.50 -8.97 -0.29
CA ARG A 118 -0.84 -9.96 0.74
C ARG A 118 0.24 -11.01 0.92
N PRO A 119 0.54 -11.46 2.14
CA PRO A 119 1.42 -12.59 2.36
C PRO A 119 0.86 -13.84 1.70
N ARG A 120 1.72 -14.56 0.99
CA ARG A 120 1.31 -15.81 0.31
C ARG A 120 0.97 -16.90 1.32
N THR A 121 1.63 -16.92 2.47
CA THR A 121 1.31 -17.87 3.53
C THR A 121 1.15 -17.16 4.87
N ALA A 122 0.14 -17.56 5.66
CA ALA A 122 -0.07 -17.03 7.01
C ALA A 122 1.12 -17.30 7.95
N ARG A 123 1.96 -18.29 7.61
CA ARG A 123 3.18 -18.61 8.35
C ARG A 123 4.23 -17.50 8.25
N ASP A 124 4.20 -16.71 7.18
CA ASP A 124 5.11 -15.57 6.98
C ASP A 124 4.82 -14.41 7.95
N LEU A 125 3.62 -14.36 8.54
CA LEU A 125 3.23 -13.41 9.59
C LEU A 125 3.34 -14.00 11.00
N GLY A 126 3.68 -15.29 11.14
CA GLY A 126 3.63 -16.02 12.41
C GLY A 126 4.68 -15.62 13.45
N HIS A 127 5.49 -14.59 13.19
CA HIS A 127 6.45 -14.06 14.14
C HIS A 127 5.74 -13.19 15.19
N ARG A 128 5.17 -13.83 16.21
CA ARG A 128 4.51 -13.19 17.37
C ARG A 128 5.39 -12.23 18.23
N HIS A 129 6.57 -11.82 17.76
CA HIS A 129 7.55 -11.05 18.54
C HIS A 129 8.35 -10.03 17.71
N VAL A 130 7.84 -9.57 16.57
CA VAL A 130 8.53 -8.51 15.82
C VAL A 130 8.19 -7.17 16.45
N GLY A 131 9.08 -6.67 17.32
CA GLY A 131 9.02 -5.31 17.85
C GLY A 131 8.48 -5.14 19.28
N ASP A 132 8.33 -6.23 20.04
CA ASP A 132 8.19 -6.16 21.51
C ASP A 132 9.52 -5.82 22.20
#